data_AF-A0A9W9X6B9-F1
#
_entry.id   AF-A0A9W9X6B9-F1
#
_cell.length_a   1.000
_cell.length_b   1.000
_cell.length_c   1.000
_cell.angle_alpha   90.00
_cell.angle_beta   90.00
_cell.angle_gamma   90.00
#
_symmetry.space_group_name_H-M   'P 1'
#
loop_
_entity.id
_entity.type
_entity.pdbx_description
1 polymer ?
#
loop_
_entity_poly.entity_id
_entity_poly.type
_entity_poly.pdbx_seq_one_letter_code
_entity_poly.pdbx_strand_id
1 'polypeptide(L)'
;MQRYVTSYAHVAALTLFLNIVIHPLDHRSRDDLEVLTSTGNMIRKMPMLELTKAEIIHLRELNKFVTRLFWLGSSAVVKADKESDQTEQALV
;
A
#
# COMPACT_ATOMS: atom_id res chain seq x y z
N MET A 1 24.78 -0.08 16.60
CA MET A 1 23.38 0.38 16.72
C MET A 1 22.91 0.92 15.37
N GLN A 2 22.50 0.07 14.42
CA GLN A 2 22.09 0.53 13.08
C GLN A 2 20.84 -0.22 12.56
N ARG A 3 20.12 -0.90 13.45
CA ARG A 3 19.05 -1.85 13.13
C ARG A 3 17.63 -1.35 13.46
N TYR A 4 17.49 -0.15 14.04
CA TYR A 4 16.20 0.39 14.50
C TYR A 4 15.56 1.43 13.57
N VAL A 5 16.32 2.03 12.64
CA VAL A 5 15.80 3.10 11.76
C VAL A 5 15.08 2.54 10.52
N THR A 6 15.19 1.24 10.24
CA THR A 6 14.79 0.63 8.96
C THR A 6 13.37 0.06 8.88
N SER A 7 12.51 0.23 9.90
CA SER A 7 11.17 -0.43 9.92
C SER A 7 9.95 0.49 9.84
N TYR A 8 10.10 1.80 10.00
CA TYR A 8 8.94 2.71 10.03
C TYR A 8 8.14 2.70 8.72
N ALA A 9 8.81 2.62 7.57
CA ALA A 9 8.13 2.56 6.27
C ALA A 9 7.30 1.27 6.10
N HIS A 10 7.81 0.13 6.58
CA HIS A 10 7.09 -1.15 6.50
C HIS A 10 5.86 -1.13 7.42
N VAL A 11 6.03 -0.65 8.66
CA VAL A 11 4.93 -0.54 9.62
C VAL A 11 3.88 0.45 9.13
N ALA A 12 4.28 1.62 8.61
CA ALA A 12 3.35 2.61 8.07
C ALA A 12 2.56 2.06 6.88
N ALA A 13 3.22 1.38 5.93
CA ALA A 13 2.54 0.76 4.80
C ALA A 13 1.56 -0.34 5.24
N LEU A 14 1.90 -1.13 6.27
CA LEU A 14 0.98 -2.09 6.88
C LEU A 14 -0.22 -1.41 7.53
N THR A 15 0.00 -0.33 8.28
CA THR A 15 -1.09 0.41 8.93
C THR A 15 -2.08 0.96 7.90
N LEU A 16 -1.58 1.57 6.81
CA LEU A 16 -2.42 2.03 5.70
C LEU A 16 -3.20 0.86 5.08
N PHE A 17 -2.51 -0.24 4.78
CA PHE A 17 -3.15 -1.43 4.23
C PHE A 17 -4.26 -2.00 5.13
N LEU A 18 -4.02 -2.09 6.43
CA LEU A 18 -5.02 -2.58 7.39
C LEU A 18 -6.23 -1.65 7.44
N ASN A 19 -6.02 -0.33 7.45
CA ASN A 19 -7.13 0.63 7.40
C ASN A 19 -8.00 0.44 6.16
N ILE A 20 -7.37 0.26 4.98
CA ILE A 20 -8.06 -0.02 3.71
C ILE A 20 -8.89 -1.30 3.81
N VAL A 21 -8.32 -2.39 4.33
CA VAL A 21 -9.01 -3.68 4.42
C VAL A 21 -10.17 -3.65 5.42
N ILE A 22 -10.04 -2.92 6.53
CA ILE A 22 -11.09 -2.81 7.54
C ILE A 22 -12.23 -1.91 7.06
N HIS A 23 -11.92 -0.85 6.30
CA HIS A 23 -12.90 0.16 5.86
C HIS A 23 -12.89 0.35 4.33
N PRO A 24 -13.12 -0.70 3.52
CA PRO A 24 -12.84 -0.65 2.08
C PRO A 24 -13.71 0.34 1.29
N LEU A 25 -14.88 0.72 1.82
CA LEU A 25 -15.79 1.68 1.20
C LEU A 25 -15.62 3.12 1.71
N ASP A 26 -14.76 3.35 2.70
CA ASP A 26 -14.44 4.71 3.17
C ASP A 26 -13.63 5.44 2.09
N HIS A 27 -14.00 6.69 1.77
CA HIS A 27 -13.26 7.56 0.84
C HIS A 27 -11.76 7.61 1.17
N ARG A 28 -11.40 7.62 2.46
CA ARG A 28 -10.00 7.62 2.92
C ARG A 28 -9.22 6.39 2.49
N SER A 29 -9.88 5.25 2.28
CA SER A 29 -9.22 4.02 1.82
C SER A 29 -8.74 4.14 0.38
N ARG A 30 -9.40 4.96 -0.45
CA ARG A 30 -8.92 5.25 -1.81
C ARG A 30 -7.71 6.18 -1.78
N ASP A 31 -7.72 7.18 -0.90
CA ASP A 31 -6.58 8.07 -0.68
C ASP A 31 -5.36 7.30 -0.14
N ASP A 32 -5.57 6.39 0.81
CA ASP A 32 -4.52 5.52 1.37
C ASP A 32 -3.91 4.59 0.29
N LEU A 33 -4.72 4.09 -0.66
CA LEU A 33 -4.25 3.33 -1.82
C LEU A 33 -3.39 4.18 -2.77
N GLU A 34 -3.75 5.44 -2.97
CA GLU A 34 -2.96 6.39 -3.76
C GLU A 34 -1.60 6.65 -3.11
N VAL A 35 -1.56 6.81 -1.78
CA VAL A 35 -0.31 6.97 -1.00
C VAL A 35 0.62 5.75 -1.20
N LEU A 36 0.08 4.53 -1.14
CA LEU A 36 0.86 3.31 -1.40
C LEU A 36 1.43 3.30 -2.84
N THR A 37 0.61 3.64 -3.84
CA THR A 37 1.04 3.67 -5.24
C THR A 37 2.11 4.74 -5.50
N SER A 38 1.89 5.94 -4.98
CA SER A 38 2.82 7.07 -5.10
C SER A 38 4.17 6.74 -4.47
N THR A 39 4.16 6.09 -3.30
CA THR A 39 5.38 5.62 -2.62
C THR A 39 6.19 4.65 -3.48
N GLY A 40 5.54 3.64 -4.07
CA GLY A 40 6.23 2.69 -4.97
C GLY A 40 6.82 3.38 -6.21
N ASN A 41 6.08 4.32 -6.80
CA ASN A 41 6.54 5.11 -7.93
C ASN A 41 7.73 6.01 -7.58
N MET A 42 7.73 6.61 -6.40
CA MET A 42 8.83 7.47 -5.92
C MET A 42 10.11 6.64 -5.71
N ILE A 43 10.00 5.48 -5.06
CA ILE A 43 11.14 4.57 -4.86
C ILE A 43 11.73 4.14 -6.21
N ARG A 44 10.89 3.85 -7.20
CA ARG A 44 11.33 3.43 -8.54
C ARG A 44 12.07 4.54 -9.31
N LYS A 45 11.72 5.80 -9.07
CA LYS A 45 12.32 6.97 -9.74
C LYS A 45 13.56 7.54 -9.00
N MET A 46 13.89 7.02 -7.82
CA MET A 46 14.98 7.54 -7.01
C MET A 46 16.35 7.31 -7.69
N PRO A 47 17.21 8.33 -7.80
CA PRO A 47 18.53 8.17 -8.39
C PRO A 47 19.40 7.25 -7.53
N MET A 48 19.87 6.15 -8.12
CA MET A 48 20.64 5.12 -7.40
C MET A 48 22.14 5.41 -7.27
N LEU A 49 22.60 6.55 -7.80
CA LEU A 49 24.01 6.90 -7.90
C LEU A 49 24.69 7.14 -6.54
N GLU A 50 23.93 7.52 -5.52
CA GLU A 50 24.46 7.79 -4.17
C GLU A 50 24.14 6.70 -3.13
N LEU A 51 23.48 5.61 -3.55
CA LEU A 51 23.03 4.56 -2.63
C LEU A 51 24.01 3.40 -2.59
N THR A 52 24.27 2.89 -1.38
CA THR A 52 24.99 1.64 -1.18
C THR A 52 24.19 0.46 -1.72
N LYS A 53 24.86 -0.65 -2.04
CA LYS A 53 24.19 -1.89 -2.48
C LYS A 53 23.13 -2.37 -1.49
N ALA A 54 23.37 -2.21 -0.18
CA ALA A 54 22.43 -2.59 0.86
C ALA A 54 21.15 -1.74 0.83
N GLU A 55 21.29 -0.43 0.67
CA GLU A 55 20.15 0.49 0.56
C GLU A 55 19.32 0.23 -0.70
N ILE A 56 19.97 -0.06 -1.83
CA ILE A 56 19.29 -0.44 -3.08
C ILE A 56 18.45 -1.71 -2.88
N ILE A 57 19.01 -2.73 -2.20
CA ILE A 57 18.29 -3.97 -1.89
C ILE A 57 17.09 -3.66 -0.98
N HIS A 58 17.29 -2.89 0.08
CA HIS A 58 16.21 -2.52 1.01
C HIS A 58 15.08 -1.75 0.31
N LEU A 59 15.40 -0.79 -0.55
CA LEU A 59 14.40 -0.03 -1.32
C LEU A 59 13.65 -0.90 -2.32
N ARG A 60 14.32 -1.86 -2.97
CA ARG A 60 13.64 -2.81 -3.87
C ARG A 60 12.67 -3.70 -3.10
N GLU A 61 13.07 -4.20 -1.94
CA GLU A 61 12.19 -5.03 -1.11
C GLU A 61 11.01 -4.22 -0.57
N LEU A 62 11.23 -2.98 -0.13
CA LEU A 62 10.15 -2.06 0.26
C LEU A 62 9.19 -1.79 -0.91
N ASN A 63 9.70 -1.54 -2.11
CA ASN A 63 8.85 -1.32 -3.28
C ASN A 63 8.00 -2.56 -3.63
N LYS A 64 8.61 -3.76 -3.63
CA LYS A 64 7.87 -5.02 -3.82
C LYS A 64 6.82 -5.23 -2.74
N PHE A 65 7.12 -4.84 -1.50
CA PHE A 65 6.21 -4.93 -0.38
C PHE A 65 4.99 -4.01 -0.56
N VAL A 66 5.23 -2.71 -0.76
CA VAL A 66 4.19 -1.70 -0.96
C VAL A 66 3.32 -2.01 -2.19
N THR A 67 3.94 -2.45 -3.29
CA THR A 67 3.21 -2.85 -4.50
C THR A 67 2.24 -3.99 -4.21
N ARG A 68 2.66 -5.02 -3.45
CA ARG A 68 1.77 -6.13 -3.08
C ARG A 68 0.61 -5.67 -2.20
N LEU A 69 0.87 -4.78 -1.24
CA LEU A 69 -0.19 -4.22 -0.39
C LEU A 69 -1.21 -3.43 -1.21
N PHE A 70 -0.75 -2.62 -2.17
CA PHE A 70 -1.64 -1.90 -3.08
C PHE A 70 -2.57 -2.84 -3.86
N TRP A 71 -2.04 -3.91 -4.45
CA TRP A 71 -2.85 -4.87 -5.21
C TRP A 71 -3.89 -5.59 -4.33
N LEU A 72 -3.49 -6.03 -3.13
CA LEU A 72 -4.41 -6.66 -2.19
C LEU A 72 -5.47 -5.68 -1.70
N GLY A 73 -5.09 -4.45 -1.34
CA GLY A 73 -6.03 -3.42 -0.88
C GLY A 73 -7.02 -3.04 -1.98
N SER A 74 -6.56 -2.87 -3.22
CA SER A 74 -7.42 -2.62 -4.39
C SER A 74 -8.41 -3.77 -4.59
N SER A 75 -7.97 -5.01 -4.40
CA SER A 75 -8.85 -6.18 -4.50
C SER A 75 -9.92 -6.18 -3.40
N ALA A 76 -9.57 -5.75 -2.18
CA ALA A 76 -10.53 -5.62 -1.08
C ALA A 76 -11.58 -4.55 -1.38
N VAL A 77 -11.18 -3.39 -1.91
CA VAL A 77 -12.10 -2.32 -2.34
C VAL A 77 -13.04 -2.82 -3.45
N VAL A 78 -12.49 -3.41 -4.52
CA VAL A 78 -13.30 -3.94 -5.63
C VAL A 78 -14.26 -5.04 -5.17
N LYS A 79 -13.85 -5.86 -4.21
CA LYS A 79 -14.72 -6.88 -3.63
C LYS A 79 -15.87 -6.24 -2.85
N ALA A 80 -15.56 -5.25 -2.01
CA ALA A 80 -16.56 -4.55 -1.20
C ALA A 80 -17.56 -3.77 -2.07
N ASP A 81 -17.10 -3.07 -3.11
CA ASP A 81 -17.98 -2.36 -4.07
C ASP A 81 -18.99 -3.32 -4.72
N LYS A 82 -18.54 -4.53 -5.12
CA LYS A 82 -19.45 -5.55 -5.68
C LYS A 82 -20.47 -6.06 -4.68
N GLU A 83 -20.08 -6.23 -3.41
CA GLU A 83 -20.96 -6.71 -2.34
C GLU A 83 -22.00 -5.63 -1.96
N SER A 84 -21.64 -4.34 -1.98
CA SER A 84 -22.59 -3.25 -1.77
C SER A 84 -23.62 -3.17 -2.90
N ASP A 85 -23.19 -3.25 -4.16
CA ASP A 85 -24.08 -3.20 -5.33
C ASP A 85 -25.09 -4.36 -5.33
N GLN A 86 -24.66 -5.55 -4.90
CA GLN A 86 -25.54 -6.73 -4.76
C GLN A 86 -26.54 -6.58 -3.62
N THR A 87 -26.13 -5.97 -2.51
CA THR A 87 -27.01 -5.74 -1.35
C THR A 87 -28.10 -4.73 -1.70
N GLU A 88 -27.76 -3.67 -2.45
CA GLU A 88 -28.72 -2.66 -2.89
C GLU A 88 -29.73 -3.23 -3.91
N GLN A 89 -29.29 -4.10 -4.81
CA GLN A 89 -30.18 -4.81 -5.75
C GLN A 89 -31.10 -5.85 -5.08
N ALA A 90 -30.74 -6.40 -3.92
CA ALA A 90 -31.56 -7.36 -3.19
C ALA A 90 -32.66 -6.72 -2.33
N LEU A 91 -32.61 -5.39 -2.13
CA LEU A 91 -33.59 -4.61 -1.37
C LEU A 91 -34.62 -3.89 -2.26
N VAL A 92 -34.49 -4.00 -3.59
CA VAL A 92 -35.41 -3.46 -4.62
C VAL A 92 -36.24 -4.58 -5.21
#